data_AF-B3STR4-F1
#
_entry.id   AF-B3STR4-F1
#
_cell.length_a   1.000
_cell.length_b   1.000
_cell.length_c   1.000
_cell.angle_alpha   90.00
_cell.angle_beta   90.00
_cell.angle_gamma   90.00
#
_symmetry.space_group_name_H-M   'P 1'
#
loop_
_entity.id
_entity.type
_entity.pdbx_description
1 polymer ?
#
loop_
_entity_poly.entity_id
_entity_poly.type
_entity_poly.pdbx_seq_one_letter_code
_entity_poly.pdbx_strand_id
1 'polypeptide(L)'
;AGIRLDLPVFTLPFNILVCLHMVATGHYNHHFPQVLIQPRTELANITWAEVNVAKLFTAVPVGIGQVYGCDNPWTGGIFMVALFISSPITCAHATIGSAVGMVSGLALAAPFEAIYFGLWGYNCVLACIAIGGMLYALTWQTHHLAITSEFA
;
A
#
# COMPACT_ATOMS: atom_id res chain seq x y z
N ALA A 1 0.00 3.87 -36.64
CA ALA A 1 -1.08 3.30 -35.82
C ALA A 1 -0.47 2.90 -34.48
N GLY A 2 -0.86 3.56 -33.39
CA GLY A 2 -0.30 3.25 -32.07
C GLY A 2 -0.78 1.88 -31.59
N ILE A 3 0.14 1.04 -31.12
CA ILE A 3 -0.18 -0.23 -30.47
C ILE A 3 -1.00 0.09 -29.22
N ARG A 4 -2.31 -0.19 -29.23
CA ARG A 4 -3.12 -0.20 -28.01
C ARG A 4 -2.89 -1.53 -27.32
N LEU A 5 -2.21 -1.49 -26.18
CA LEU A 5 -2.18 -2.61 -25.25
C LEU A 5 -3.48 -2.59 -24.43
N ASP A 6 -4.15 -3.74 -24.31
CA ASP A 6 -5.38 -3.92 -23.53
C ASP A 6 -5.08 -3.97 -22.02
N LEU A 7 -4.48 -2.90 -21.49
CA LEU A 7 -4.13 -2.74 -20.09
C LEU A 7 -5.11 -1.79 -19.38
N PRO A 8 -5.48 -2.08 -18.12
CA PRO A 8 -6.28 -1.16 -17.33
C PRO A 8 -5.47 0.08 -16.96
N VAL A 9 -6.15 1.21 -16.78
CA VAL A 9 -5.54 2.49 -16.38
C VAL A 9 -5.30 2.60 -14.87
N PHE A 10 -5.84 1.66 -14.07
CA PHE A 10 -5.74 1.62 -12.61
C PHE A 10 -5.95 2.99 -11.95
N THR A 11 -5.11 3.35 -10.97
CA THR A 11 -5.15 4.61 -10.22
C THR A 11 -4.29 5.69 -10.87
N LEU A 12 -3.86 5.53 -12.14
CA LEU A 12 -3.05 6.53 -12.84
C LEU A 12 -3.74 7.91 -12.90
N PRO A 13 -5.05 8.02 -13.23
CA PRO A 13 -5.70 9.33 -13.25
C PRO A 13 -5.66 10.02 -11.89
N PHE A 14 -5.92 9.28 -10.80
CA PHE A 14 -5.86 9.80 -9.44
C PHE A 14 -4.44 10.29 -9.09
N ASN A 15 -3.41 9.46 -9.33
CA ASN A 15 -2.02 9.82 -9.04
C ASN A 15 -1.57 11.07 -9.82
N ILE A 16 -1.91 11.16 -11.11
CA ILE A 16 -1.58 12.33 -11.94
C ILE A 16 -2.24 13.58 -11.37
N LEU A 17 -3.54 13.52 -11.07
CA LEU A 17 -4.28 14.68 -10.56
C LEU A 17 -3.77 15.13 -9.19
N VAL A 18 -3.50 14.19 -8.28
CA VAL A 18 -2.98 14.50 -6.94
C VAL A 18 -1.57 15.08 -7.03
N CYS A 19 -0.68 14.51 -7.85
CA CYS A 19 0.66 15.08 -8.07
C CYS A 19 0.59 16.49 -8.67
N LEU A 20 -0.23 16.69 -9.70
CA LEU A 20 -0.42 18.02 -10.30
C LEU A 20 -0.97 19.03 -9.29
N HIS A 21 -1.95 18.61 -8.47
CA HIS A 21 -2.52 19.46 -7.43
C HIS A 21 -1.49 19.83 -6.35
N MET A 22 -0.72 18.85 -5.86
CA MET A 22 0.32 19.08 -4.84
C MET A 22 1.44 19.99 -5.36
N VAL A 23 1.84 19.84 -6.63
CA VAL A 23 2.84 20.73 -7.26
C VAL A 23 2.28 22.13 -7.50
N ALA A 24 1.03 22.25 -7.95
CA ALA A 24 0.41 23.54 -8.25
C ALA A 24 0.13 24.38 -7.00
N THR A 25 -0.22 23.74 -5.88
CA THR A 25 -0.42 24.41 -4.60
C THR A 25 0.92 24.56 -3.87
N GLY A 26 1.55 23.45 -3.51
CA GLY A 26 2.78 23.43 -2.72
C GLY A 26 2.58 23.88 -1.28
N HIS A 27 3.63 23.77 -0.47
CA HIS A 27 3.59 24.08 0.96
C HIS A 27 3.32 25.58 1.24
N TYR A 28 3.88 26.47 0.41
CA TYR A 28 3.82 27.91 0.61
C TYR A 28 2.63 28.59 -0.08
N ASN A 29 1.62 27.83 -0.53
CA ASN A 29 0.40 28.42 -1.07
C ASN A 29 -0.36 29.18 0.00
N HIS A 30 -0.84 30.38 -0.30
CA HIS A 30 -1.59 31.18 0.67
C HIS A 30 -3.01 30.65 0.92
N HIS A 31 -3.62 29.95 -0.05
CA HIS A 31 -5.01 29.50 0.06
C HIS A 31 -5.13 28.03 0.40
N PHE A 32 -4.27 27.19 -0.18
CA PHE A 32 -4.31 25.73 -0.03
C PHE A 32 -2.93 25.15 0.31
N PRO A 33 -2.34 25.51 1.46
CA PRO A 33 -1.00 25.03 1.83
C PRO A 33 -1.00 23.51 2.04
N GLN A 34 -0.05 22.83 1.38
CA GLN A 34 0.14 21.38 1.51
C GLN A 34 1.07 21.05 2.68
N VAL A 35 1.01 19.80 3.16
CA VAL A 35 1.98 19.27 4.12
C VAL A 35 3.39 19.31 3.52
N LEU A 36 4.37 19.73 4.32
CA LEU A 36 5.77 19.79 3.90
C LEU A 36 6.36 18.38 3.86
N ILE A 37 6.63 17.87 2.66
CA ILE A 37 7.30 16.58 2.45
C ILE A 37 8.77 16.87 2.14
N GLN A 38 9.67 16.32 2.95
CA GLN A 38 11.11 16.50 2.79
C GLN A 38 11.82 15.14 2.62
N PRO A 39 12.89 15.08 1.82
CA PRO A 39 13.72 13.89 1.76
C PRO A 39 14.39 13.67 3.11
N ARG A 40 14.50 12.41 3.50
CA ARG A 40 15.24 12.00 4.70
C ARG A 40 16.74 12.26 4.46
N THR A 41 17.35 13.10 5.30
CA THR A 41 18.77 13.44 5.23
C THR A 41 19.65 12.57 6.14
N GLU A 42 19.03 11.82 7.06
CA GLU A 42 19.73 10.99 8.05
C GLU A 42 19.17 9.56 8.05
N LEU A 43 20.06 8.57 8.26
CA LEU A 43 19.64 7.19 8.41
C LEU A 43 18.74 7.03 9.64
N ALA A 44 17.73 6.17 9.54
CA ALA A 44 16.89 5.84 10.68
C ALA A 44 17.72 5.12 11.75
N ASN A 45 17.70 5.64 12.98
CA ASN A 45 18.27 4.92 14.13
C ASN A 45 17.28 3.84 14.57
N ILE A 46 17.54 2.58 14.22
CA ILE A 46 16.63 1.46 14.47
C ILE A 46 17.20 0.56 15.56
N THR A 47 16.49 0.51 16.68
CA THR A 47 16.76 -0.44 17.76
C THR A 47 15.79 -1.62 17.62
N TRP A 48 16.26 -2.75 17.09
CA TRP A 48 15.41 -3.93 16.88
C TRP A 48 14.73 -4.47 18.15
N ALA A 49 15.29 -4.18 19.33
CA ALA A 49 14.68 -4.53 20.61
C ALA A 49 13.39 -3.73 20.92
N GLU A 50 13.18 -2.58 20.29
CA GLU A 50 12.02 -1.72 20.49
C GLU A 50 10.84 -2.08 19.56
N VAL A 51 10.99 -3.13 18.74
CA VAL A 51 9.95 -3.55 17.83
C VAL A 51 8.70 -3.97 18.60
N ASN A 52 7.58 -3.31 18.31
CA ASN A 52 6.29 -3.65 18.87
C ASN A 52 5.57 -4.64 17.95
N VAL A 53 5.56 -5.92 18.35
CA VAL A 53 4.93 -7.01 17.60
C VAL A 53 3.42 -6.81 17.45
N ALA A 54 2.74 -6.27 18.46
CA ALA A 54 1.30 -5.99 18.36
C ALA A 54 1.03 -4.92 17.29
N LYS A 55 1.86 -3.88 17.21
CA LYS A 55 1.76 -2.88 16.14
C LYS A 55 2.05 -3.44 14.75
N LEU A 56 2.93 -4.46 14.64
CA LEU A 56 3.13 -5.17 13.37
C LEU A 56 1.85 -5.89 12.94
N PHE A 57 1.18 -6.61 13.83
CA PHE A 57 -0.10 -7.25 13.48
C PHE A 57 -1.16 -6.22 13.07
N THR A 58 -1.23 -5.07 13.74
CA THR A 58 -2.15 -4.00 13.33
C THR A 58 -1.75 -3.31 12.03
N ALA A 59 -0.48 -3.37 11.62
CA ALA A 59 -0.02 -2.80 10.35
C ALA A 59 -0.69 -3.46 9.13
N VAL A 60 -1.16 -4.70 9.24
CA VAL A 60 -1.86 -5.41 8.17
C VAL A 60 -3.23 -4.77 7.85
N PRO A 61 -4.18 -4.65 8.79
CA PRO A 61 -5.42 -3.94 8.51
C PRO A 61 -5.17 -2.46 8.21
N VAL A 62 -4.19 -1.81 8.86
CA VAL A 62 -3.85 -0.40 8.56
C VAL A 62 -3.33 -0.25 7.13
N GLY A 63 -2.50 -1.16 6.62
CA GLY A 63 -2.03 -1.13 5.23
C GLY A 63 -3.17 -1.25 4.21
N ILE A 64 -4.22 -2.02 4.51
CA ILE A 64 -5.45 -2.06 3.71
C ILE A 64 -6.21 -0.73 3.81
N GLY A 65 -6.29 -0.14 5.00
CA GLY A 65 -6.87 1.20 5.21
C GLY A 65 -6.16 2.30 4.43
N GLN A 66 -4.83 2.24 4.35
CA GLN A 66 -4.00 3.23 3.66
C GLN A 66 -4.22 3.28 2.15
N VAL A 67 -4.85 2.27 1.55
CA VAL A 67 -5.34 2.35 0.15
C VAL A 67 -6.25 3.57 -0.05
N TYR A 68 -6.98 3.95 1.00
CA TYR A 68 -7.85 5.12 1.05
C TYR A 68 -7.29 6.25 1.94
N GLY A 69 -6.02 6.18 2.34
CA GLY A 69 -5.40 7.14 3.26
C GLY A 69 -5.92 7.08 4.70
N CYS A 70 -6.41 5.91 5.15
CA CYS A 70 -6.91 5.70 6.50
C CYS A 70 -5.87 4.93 7.35
N ASP A 71 -5.42 5.52 8.46
CA ASP A 71 -4.42 4.96 9.37
C ASP A 71 -5.03 4.20 10.58
N ASN A 72 -6.36 4.21 10.72
CA ASN A 72 -7.05 3.54 11.81
C ASN A 72 -7.25 2.03 11.52
N PRO A 73 -6.76 1.12 12.39
CA PRO A 73 -6.89 -0.32 12.18
C PRO A 73 -8.34 -0.80 12.10
N TRP A 74 -9.27 -0.14 12.78
CA TRP A 74 -10.70 -0.46 12.72
C TRP A 74 -11.28 -0.15 11.34
N THR A 75 -10.90 0.99 10.75
CA THR A 75 -11.30 1.34 9.38
C THR A 75 -10.74 0.33 8.38
N GLY A 76 -9.48 -0.07 8.55
CA GLY A 76 -8.88 -1.17 7.80
C GLY A 76 -9.65 -2.48 7.92
N GLY A 77 -10.07 -2.85 9.13
CA GLY A 77 -10.90 -4.03 9.38
C GLY A 77 -12.28 -3.96 8.69
N ILE A 78 -12.91 -2.78 8.66
CA ILE A 78 -14.17 -2.58 7.93
C ILE A 78 -13.96 -2.82 6.42
N PHE A 79 -12.87 -2.31 5.85
CA PHE A 79 -12.54 -2.58 4.44
C PHE A 79 -12.25 -4.06 4.21
N MET A 80 -11.56 -4.75 5.11
CA MET A 80 -11.36 -6.21 5.02
C MET A 80 -12.68 -6.97 4.97
N VAL A 81 -13.64 -6.62 5.85
CA VAL A 81 -14.98 -7.24 5.84
C VAL A 81 -15.71 -6.95 4.53
N ALA A 82 -15.65 -5.71 4.04
CA ALA A 82 -16.27 -5.34 2.76
C ALA A 82 -15.65 -6.12 1.59
N LEU A 83 -14.33 -6.26 1.56
CA LEU A 83 -13.63 -7.07 0.56
C LEU A 83 -14.02 -8.55 0.67
N PHE A 84 -14.11 -9.09 1.89
CA PHE A 84 -14.49 -10.48 2.11
C PHE A 84 -15.90 -10.78 1.62
N ILE A 85 -16.86 -9.88 1.88
CA ILE A 85 -18.25 -10.00 1.40
C ILE A 85 -18.30 -9.97 -0.14
N SER A 86 -17.49 -9.12 -0.76
CA SER A 86 -17.42 -9.02 -2.23
C SER A 86 -16.75 -10.25 -2.85
N SER A 87 -15.59 -10.64 -2.32
CA SER A 87 -14.79 -11.76 -2.80
C SER A 87 -13.79 -12.18 -1.71
N PRO A 88 -13.96 -13.37 -1.09
CA PRO A 88 -13.01 -13.90 -0.12
C PRO A 88 -11.58 -14.03 -0.68
N ILE A 89 -11.44 -14.30 -1.98
CA ILE A 89 -10.14 -14.39 -2.67
C ILE A 89 -9.45 -13.03 -2.71
N THR A 90 -10.21 -11.97 -3.02
CA THR A 90 -9.69 -10.60 -3.04
C THR A 90 -9.27 -10.15 -1.64
N CYS A 91 -10.07 -10.47 -0.61
CA CYS A 91 -9.70 -10.20 0.78
C CYS A 91 -8.42 -10.95 1.19
N ALA A 92 -8.27 -12.20 0.77
CA ALA A 92 -7.07 -13.00 1.06
C ALA A 92 -5.82 -12.35 0.44
N HIS A 93 -5.86 -12.00 -0.85
CA HIS A 93 -4.73 -11.33 -1.51
C HIS A 93 -4.47 -9.92 -0.96
N ALA A 94 -5.50 -9.17 -0.58
CA ALA A 94 -5.31 -7.90 0.13
C ALA A 94 -4.52 -8.09 1.43
N THR A 95 -4.88 -9.10 2.21
CA THR A 95 -4.23 -9.40 3.49
C THR A 95 -2.80 -9.88 3.29
N ILE A 96 -2.57 -10.77 2.30
CA ILE A 96 -1.24 -11.26 1.93
C ILE A 96 -0.36 -10.10 1.47
N GLY A 97 -0.83 -9.28 0.52
CA GLY A 97 -0.10 -8.13 0.01
C GLY A 97 0.29 -7.15 1.11
N SER A 98 -0.63 -6.83 2.03
CA SER A 98 -0.30 -5.94 3.15
C SER A 98 0.73 -6.55 4.10
N ALA A 99 0.66 -7.85 4.37
CA ALA A 99 1.61 -8.55 5.22
C ALA A 99 3.00 -8.65 4.57
N VAL A 100 3.06 -8.95 3.27
CA VAL A 100 4.32 -8.97 2.50
C VAL A 100 4.94 -7.59 2.49
N GLY A 101 4.17 -6.52 2.23
CA GLY A 101 4.66 -5.15 2.29
C GLY A 101 5.25 -4.77 3.65
N MET A 102 4.58 -5.14 4.75
CA MET A 102 5.12 -4.97 6.11
C MET A 102 6.46 -5.71 6.28
N VAL A 103 6.57 -6.96 5.81
CA VAL A 103 7.81 -7.75 5.87
C VAL A 103 8.91 -7.13 5.01
N SER A 104 8.59 -6.62 3.82
CA SER A 104 9.52 -5.89 2.96
C SER A 104 10.07 -4.64 3.66
N GLY A 105 9.22 -3.89 4.36
CA GLY A 105 9.63 -2.75 5.17
C GLY A 105 10.61 -3.16 6.29
N LEU A 106 10.35 -4.29 6.96
CA LEU A 106 11.30 -4.84 7.94
C LEU A 106 12.62 -5.27 7.28
N ALA A 107 12.56 -5.98 6.15
CA ALA A 107 13.74 -6.46 5.44
C ALA A 107 14.67 -5.31 4.97
N LEU A 108 14.09 -4.17 4.61
CA LEU A 108 14.81 -2.97 4.20
C LEU A 108 15.19 -2.03 5.36
N ALA A 109 14.99 -2.47 6.60
CA ALA A 109 15.23 -1.67 7.80
C ALA A 109 14.54 -0.29 7.70
N ALA A 110 13.26 -0.29 7.30
CA ALA A 110 12.47 0.92 7.31
C ALA A 110 12.13 1.35 8.76
N PRO A 111 11.92 2.65 9.01
CA PRO A 111 11.49 3.13 10.32
C PRO A 111 10.20 2.43 10.76
N PHE A 112 10.18 1.87 11.98
CA PHE A 112 9.04 1.09 12.47
C PHE A 112 7.72 1.86 12.42
N GLU A 113 7.73 3.17 12.72
CA GLU A 113 6.51 3.98 12.64
C GLU A 113 5.93 4.04 11.21
N ALA A 114 6.77 4.08 10.17
CA ALA A 114 6.28 4.04 8.78
C ALA A 114 5.63 2.68 8.45
N ILE A 115 6.16 1.59 9.02
CA ILE A 115 5.58 0.25 8.89
C ILE A 115 4.26 0.17 9.65
N TYR A 116 4.20 0.65 10.89
CA TYR A 116 3.00 0.66 11.73
C TYR A 116 1.88 1.52 11.14
N PHE A 117 2.23 2.62 10.48
CA PHE A 117 1.30 3.45 9.73
C PHE A 117 0.82 2.81 8.42
N GLY A 118 1.27 1.59 8.08
CA GLY A 118 0.82 0.86 6.89
C GLY A 118 1.37 1.41 5.56
N LEU A 119 2.34 2.33 5.61
CA LEU A 119 2.89 2.98 4.40
C LEU A 119 3.63 2.00 3.48
N TRP A 120 4.09 0.88 4.04
CA TRP A 120 4.72 -0.21 3.30
C TRP A 120 3.72 -1.26 2.78
N GLY A 121 2.45 -1.21 3.19
CA GLY A 121 1.46 -2.23 2.86
C GLY A 121 0.55 -1.87 1.67
N TYR A 122 0.12 -0.62 1.55
CA TYR A 122 -1.01 -0.27 0.66
C TYR A 122 -0.75 -0.51 -0.84
N ASN A 123 0.47 -0.25 -1.32
CA ASN A 123 0.81 -0.53 -2.72
C ASN A 123 0.85 -2.05 -2.98
N CYS A 124 1.40 -2.82 -2.03
CA CYS A 124 1.44 -4.27 -2.09
C CYS A 124 0.03 -4.88 -2.06
N VAL A 125 -0.92 -4.30 -1.30
CA VAL A 125 -2.35 -4.68 -1.33
C VAL A 125 -2.91 -4.57 -2.75
N LEU A 126 -2.74 -3.42 -3.40
CA LEU A 126 -3.28 -3.17 -4.74
C LEU A 126 -2.64 -4.08 -5.79
N ALA A 127 -1.33 -4.26 -5.74
CA ALA A 127 -0.61 -5.14 -6.65
C ALA A 127 -1.04 -6.61 -6.49
N CYS A 128 -1.11 -7.09 -5.25
CA CYS A 128 -1.50 -8.47 -4.94
C CYS A 128 -2.93 -8.77 -5.40
N ILE A 129 -3.87 -7.85 -5.18
CA ILE A 129 -5.26 -7.99 -5.67
C ILE A 129 -5.31 -8.00 -7.21
N ALA A 130 -4.56 -7.10 -7.85
CA ALA A 130 -4.56 -6.97 -9.31
C ALA A 130 -4.07 -8.26 -9.99
N ILE A 131 -2.99 -8.87 -9.48
CA ILE A 131 -2.41 -10.08 -10.07
C ILE A 131 -3.11 -11.35 -9.57
N GLY A 132 -3.50 -11.38 -8.29
CA GLY A 132 -4.06 -12.53 -7.58
C GLY A 132 -5.53 -12.85 -7.88
N GLY A 133 -5.96 -12.67 -9.13
CA GLY A 133 -7.29 -13.09 -9.58
C GLY A 133 -8.12 -12.01 -10.30
N MET A 134 -7.68 -10.75 -10.32
CA MET A 134 -8.41 -9.68 -11.02
C MET A 134 -8.02 -9.56 -12.49
N LEU A 135 -6.71 -9.43 -12.80
CA LEU A 135 -6.21 -9.35 -14.18
C LEU A 135 -5.83 -10.71 -14.76
N TYR A 136 -5.37 -11.62 -13.91
CA TYR A 136 -4.97 -12.96 -14.29
C TYR A 136 -5.94 -13.96 -13.68
N ALA A 137 -6.23 -15.04 -14.42
CA ALA A 137 -6.95 -16.17 -13.85
C ALA A 137 -6.13 -16.72 -12.67
N LEU A 138 -6.80 -16.96 -11.54
CA LEU A 138 -6.14 -17.49 -10.36
C LEU A 138 -5.72 -18.94 -10.61
N THR A 139 -4.41 -19.15 -10.71
CA THR A 139 -3.74 -20.44 -10.76
C THR A 139 -2.64 -20.42 -9.71
N TRP A 140 -2.03 -21.58 -9.45
CA TRP A 140 -0.90 -21.63 -8.53
C TRP A 140 0.27 -20.74 -9.00
N GLN A 141 0.53 -20.71 -10.31
CA GLN A 141 1.61 -19.90 -10.87
C GLN A 141 1.33 -18.40 -10.72
N THR A 142 0.09 -17.94 -10.95
CA THR A 142 -0.26 -16.52 -10.82
C THR A 142 -0.34 -16.08 -9.38
N HIS A 143 -0.66 -16.98 -8.45
CA HIS A 143 -0.55 -16.72 -7.02
C HIS A 143 0.90 -16.46 -6.58
N HIS A 144 1.86 -17.28 -7.03
CA HIS A 144 3.29 -16.99 -6.80
C HIS A 144 3.73 -15.69 -7.45
N LEU A 145 3.28 -15.44 -8.68
CA LEU A 145 3.56 -14.19 -9.38
C LEU A 145 3.04 -12.98 -8.59
N ALA A 146 1.84 -13.09 -8.03
CA ALA A 146 1.27 -12.07 -7.16
C ALA A 146 2.25 -11.77 -6.02
N ILE A 147 2.64 -12.79 -5.22
CA ILE A 147 3.52 -12.70 -4.04
C ILE A 147 4.96 -12.21 -4.36
N THR A 148 5.44 -12.42 -5.58
CA THR A 148 6.75 -11.90 -5.99
C THR A 148 6.69 -10.43 -6.41
N SER A 149 5.52 -9.94 -6.83
CA SER A 149 5.39 -8.57 -7.35
C SER A 149 5.47 -7.50 -6.26
N GLU A 150 5.18 -7.85 -5.00
CA GLU A 150 5.22 -6.91 -3.88
C GLU A 150 6.63 -6.61 -3.38
N PHE A 151 7.64 -7.34 -3.87
CA PHE A 151 9.06 -7.09 -3.58
C PHE A 151 9.76 -6.24 -4.65
N ALA A 152 9.09 -5.94 -5.77
CA ALA A 152 9.63 -5.12 -6.85
C ALA A 152 9.43 -3.62 -6.57
#